data_AF-A0A1M5JFR3-F1
#
_entry.id   AF-A0A1M5JFR3-F1
#
_cell.length_a   1.000
_cell.length_b   1.000
_cell.length_c   1.000
_cell.angle_alpha   90.00
_cell.angle_beta   90.00
_cell.angle_gamma   90.00
#
_symmetry.space_group_name_H-M   'P 1'
#
loop_
_entity.id
_entity.type
_entity.pdbx_description
1 polymer ?
#
loop_
_entity_poly.entity_id
_entity_poly.type
_entity_poly.pdbx_seq_one_letter_code
_entity_poly.pdbx_strand_id
1 'polypeptide(L)'
;MGAYNVLHTKVTCPNCTSGYTGRIQFKVGEVWQYDYQIGDVLKVTPGDTALLGVDVMVYGISENPVCPACDFSNGEEYDILIKDLTIVECKLMVDPSLYLSVNQGCYYFLPVGPKTQPGQLNEAPGSKF
;
A
#
# COMPACT_ATOMS: atom_id res chain seq x y z
N MET A 1 6.97 -6.27 -22.12
CA MET A 1 6.22 -5.15 -21.51
C MET A 1 5.14 -5.78 -20.65
N GLY A 2 5.25 -5.65 -19.33
CA GLY A 2 4.31 -6.28 -18.39
C GLY A 2 3.10 -5.38 -18.15
N ALA A 3 1.98 -5.98 -17.77
CA ALA A 3 0.81 -5.27 -17.25
C ALA A 3 1.09 -4.93 -15.77
N TYR A 4 0.90 -3.67 -15.35
CA TYR A 4 1.03 -3.19 -13.96
C TYR A 4 -0.17 -2.28 -13.62
N ASN A 5 -0.64 -2.34 -12.37
CA ASN A 5 -1.50 -1.27 -11.84
C ASN A 5 -0.64 -0.06 -11.49
N VAL A 6 -1.21 1.14 -11.59
CA VAL A 6 -0.52 2.41 -11.32
C VAL A 6 -1.23 3.15 -10.20
N LEU A 7 -0.52 3.43 -9.11
CA LEU A 7 -0.98 4.30 -8.04
C LEU A 7 -0.42 5.71 -8.27
N HIS A 8 -1.31 6.69 -8.35
CA HIS A 8 -0.97 8.11 -8.36
C HIS A 8 -0.95 8.62 -6.92
N THR A 9 0.22 9.00 -6.43
CA THR A 9 0.37 9.50 -5.06
C THR A 9 1.39 10.62 -4.98
N LYS A 10 1.35 11.39 -3.90
CA LYS A 10 2.33 12.44 -3.65
C LYS A 10 3.65 11.80 -3.20
N VAL A 11 4.71 12.06 -3.94
CA VAL A 11 6.09 11.65 -3.64
C VAL A 11 6.91 12.90 -3.33
N THR A 12 7.86 12.77 -2.41
CA THR A 12 8.80 13.85 -2.06
C THR A 12 10.19 13.45 -2.53
N CYS A 13 10.83 14.29 -3.34
CA CYS A 13 12.20 14.01 -3.80
C CYS A 13 13.18 14.07 -2.62
N PRO A 14 14.04 13.05 -2.41
CA PRO A 14 15.03 13.08 -1.34
C PRO A 14 16.15 14.12 -1.58
N ASN A 15 16.38 14.50 -2.85
CA ASN A 15 17.44 15.44 -3.21
C ASN A 15 17.02 16.92 -3.08
N CYS A 16 15.86 17.31 -3.65
CA CYS A 16 15.41 18.70 -3.66
C CYS A 16 14.20 18.98 -2.77
N THR A 17 13.64 17.97 -2.10
CA THR A 17 12.45 18.06 -1.22
C THR A 17 11.16 18.52 -1.90
N SER A 18 11.17 18.74 -3.22
CA SER A 18 9.97 19.07 -3.97
C SER A 18 8.98 17.90 -3.96
N GLY A 19 7.72 18.21 -3.69
CA GLY A 19 6.61 17.27 -3.81
C GLY A 19 6.06 17.24 -5.24
N TYR A 20 5.82 16.05 -5.78
CA TYR A 20 5.21 15.85 -7.09
C TYR A 20 4.30 14.62 -7.09
N THR A 21 3.46 14.49 -8.11
CA THR A 21 2.64 13.28 -8.29
C THR A 21 3.50 12.19 -8.92
N GLY A 22 3.83 11.17 -8.13
CA GLY A 22 4.51 9.97 -8.60
C GLY A 22 3.52 8.93 -9.12
N ARG A 23 4.01 8.09 -10.03
CA ARG A 23 3.28 6.95 -10.61
C ARG A 23 3.96 5.68 -10.15
N ILE A 24 3.34 4.98 -9.21
CA ILE A 24 3.91 3.78 -8.58
C ILE A 24 3.28 2.55 -9.21
N GLN A 25 4.08 1.72 -9.88
CA GLN A 25 3.64 0.47 -10.48
C GLN A 25 3.63 -0.65 -9.44
N PHE A 26 2.56 -1.42 -9.38
CA PHE A 26 2.41 -2.54 -8.46
C PHE A 26 1.62 -3.70 -9.07
N LYS A 27 1.76 -4.88 -8.48
CA LYS A 27 1.07 -6.11 -8.92
C LYS A 27 0.23 -6.71 -7.80
N VAL A 28 -1.07 -6.51 -7.88
CA VAL A 28 -2.08 -7.15 -7.03
C VAL A 28 -3.43 -7.09 -7.73
N GLY A 29 -4.30 -8.08 -7.49
CA GLY A 29 -5.59 -8.22 -8.16
C GLY A 29 -5.49 -8.82 -9.57
N GLU A 30 -6.64 -8.92 -10.22
CA GLU A 30 -6.87 -9.67 -11.46
C GLU A 30 -6.15 -9.10 -12.69
N VAL A 31 -6.43 -7.85 -13.06
CA VAL A 31 -5.87 -7.20 -14.24
C VAL A 31 -5.01 -6.03 -13.82
N TRP A 32 -3.79 -6.03 -14.35
CA TRP A 32 -2.74 -5.08 -14.01
C TRP A 32 -2.72 -3.94 -15.04
N GLN A 33 -3.82 -3.19 -15.13
CA GLN A 33 -3.97 -2.08 -16.10
C GLN A 33 -4.84 -0.94 -15.57
N TYR A 34 -5.02 -0.87 -14.24
CA TYR A 34 -5.84 0.17 -13.63
C TYR A 34 -4.99 1.26 -13.01
N ASP A 35 -5.49 2.49 -13.10
CA ASP A 35 -5.00 3.66 -12.38
C ASP A 35 -5.82 3.84 -11.08
N TYR A 36 -5.12 4.08 -9.98
CA TYR A 36 -5.69 4.25 -8.64
C TYR A 36 -5.11 5.48 -7.94
N GLN A 37 -5.80 5.93 -6.89
CA GLN A 37 -5.38 6.90 -5.89
C GLN A 37 -5.53 6.31 -4.48
N ILE A 38 -4.91 6.96 -3.49
CA ILE A 38 -5.15 6.65 -2.08
C ILE A 38 -6.65 6.86 -1.79
N GLY A 39 -7.28 5.85 -1.17
CA GLY A 39 -8.71 5.79 -0.89
C GLY A 39 -9.52 4.96 -1.90
N ASP A 40 -8.94 4.61 -3.05
CA ASP A 40 -9.63 3.77 -4.03
C ASP A 40 -9.73 2.32 -3.57
N VAL A 41 -10.81 1.67 -3.98
CA VAL A 41 -11.05 0.24 -3.79
C VAL A 41 -10.50 -0.53 -4.98
N LEU A 42 -9.64 -1.52 -4.71
CA LEU A 42 -9.10 -2.43 -5.72
C LEU A 42 -10.23 -3.17 -6.43
N LYS A 43 -10.12 -3.22 -7.75
CA LYS A 43 -10.94 -4.10 -8.56
C LYS A 43 -10.38 -5.52 -8.49
N VAL A 44 -11.17 -6.43 -7.96
CA VAL A 44 -10.85 -7.86 -7.82
C VAL A 44 -11.87 -8.71 -8.54
N THR A 45 -11.47 -9.89 -9.03
CA THR A 45 -12.43 -10.87 -9.54
C THR A 45 -13.05 -11.71 -8.44
N PRO A 46 -14.17 -12.40 -8.73
CA PRO A 46 -14.67 -13.48 -7.90
C PRO A 46 -13.63 -14.59 -7.59
N GLY A 47 -12.51 -14.68 -8.33
CA GLY A 47 -11.41 -15.60 -8.06
C GLY A 47 -10.39 -15.12 -7.03
N ASP A 48 -10.33 -13.81 -6.75
CA ASP A 48 -9.36 -13.19 -5.85
C ASP A 48 -9.83 -13.19 -4.38
N THR A 49 -10.53 -14.24 -3.95
CA THR A 49 -11.14 -14.33 -2.61
C THR A 49 -10.12 -14.24 -1.48
N ALA A 50 -8.86 -14.56 -1.76
CA ALA A 50 -7.75 -14.45 -0.81
C ALA A 50 -7.47 -13.00 -0.36
N LEU A 51 -7.91 -11.98 -1.11
CA LEU A 51 -7.72 -10.57 -0.78
C LEU A 51 -8.90 -9.97 0.01
N LEU A 52 -10.00 -10.71 0.15
CA LEU A 52 -11.20 -10.21 0.84
C LEU A 52 -11.03 -10.25 2.37
N GLY A 53 -11.31 -9.13 3.04
CA GLY A 53 -11.29 -9.06 4.50
C GLY A 53 -9.91 -9.18 5.14
N VAL A 54 -8.85 -8.99 4.36
CA VAL A 54 -7.45 -9.05 4.82
C VAL A 54 -6.70 -7.77 4.49
N ASP A 55 -5.66 -7.51 5.27
CA ASP A 55 -4.73 -6.42 5.05
C ASP A 55 -3.48 -6.98 4.37
N VAL A 56 -3.03 -6.33 3.30
CA VAL A 56 -1.85 -6.74 2.54
C VAL A 56 -0.90 -5.57 2.36
N MET A 57 0.39 -5.87 2.39
CA MET A 57 1.43 -4.95 1.97
C MET A 57 1.95 -5.36 0.60
N VAL A 58 1.95 -4.42 -0.34
CA VAL A 58 2.25 -4.64 -1.75
C VAL A 58 3.51 -3.88 -2.15
N TYR A 59 4.39 -4.56 -2.88
CA TYR A 59 5.58 -3.98 -3.47
C TYR A 59 5.19 -3.05 -4.62
N GLY A 60 5.71 -1.82 -4.57
CA GLY A 60 5.59 -0.83 -5.63
C GLY A 60 6.94 -0.31 -6.09
N ILE A 61 7.04 0.08 -7.36
CA ILE A 61 8.23 0.72 -7.93
C ILE A 61 7.82 1.97 -8.71
N SER A 62 8.63 3.03 -8.68
CA SER A 62 8.34 4.22 -9.49
C SER A 62 8.44 3.91 -10.99
N GLU A 63 7.41 4.28 -11.76
CA GLU A 63 7.43 4.17 -13.23
C GLU A 63 8.43 5.15 -13.86
N ASN A 64 8.54 6.35 -13.29
CA ASN A 64 9.51 7.35 -13.71
C ASN A 64 10.35 7.77 -12.49
N PRO A 65 11.61 7.29 -12.40
CA PRO A 65 12.47 7.62 -11.28
C PRO A 65 12.96 9.08 -11.31
N VAL A 66 12.79 9.82 -12.40
CA VAL A 66 13.37 11.17 -12.53
C VAL A 66 12.47 12.22 -11.88
N CYS A 67 13.03 12.96 -10.91
CA CYS A 67 12.36 14.09 -10.29
C CYS A 67 12.17 15.24 -11.32
N PRO A 68 10.94 15.74 -11.53
CA PRO A 68 10.69 16.79 -12.53
C PRO A 68 11.22 18.17 -12.14
N ALA A 69 11.68 18.36 -10.89
CA ALA A 69 12.14 19.65 -10.38
C ALA A 69 13.67 19.80 -10.39
N CYS A 70 14.42 18.70 -10.30
CA CYS A 70 15.88 18.73 -10.20
C CYS A 70 16.60 17.66 -11.03
N ASP A 71 15.84 16.91 -11.85
CA ASP A 71 16.34 15.83 -12.72
C ASP A 71 17.10 14.71 -11.98
N PHE A 72 17.01 14.66 -10.65
CA PHE A 72 17.58 13.60 -9.85
C PHE A 72 16.84 12.29 -10.12
N SER A 73 17.57 11.27 -10.55
CA SER A 73 17.04 9.92 -10.76
C SER A 73 16.99 9.17 -9.44
N ASN A 74 15.78 8.79 -9.05
CA ASN A 74 15.45 8.11 -7.82
C ASN A 74 14.64 6.84 -8.11
N GLY A 75 15.33 5.70 -8.17
CA GLY A 75 14.75 4.37 -8.37
C GLY A 75 14.14 3.79 -7.09
N GLU A 76 13.51 4.62 -6.26
CA GLU A 76 12.95 4.20 -4.98
C GLU A 76 11.82 3.18 -5.16
N GLU A 77 11.77 2.26 -4.20
CA GLU A 77 10.75 1.22 -4.05
C GLU A 77 9.80 1.61 -2.90
N TYR A 78 8.57 1.13 -2.97
CA TYR A 78 7.47 1.59 -2.12
C TYR A 78 6.73 0.43 -1.49
N ASP A 79 6.31 0.63 -0.25
CA ASP A 79 5.34 -0.18 0.45
C ASP A 79 3.95 0.43 0.24
N ILE A 80 3.03 -0.32 -0.38
CA ILE A 80 1.63 0.07 -0.55
C ILE A 80 0.77 -0.76 0.38
N LEU A 81 0.09 -0.11 1.33
CA LEU A 81 -0.81 -0.76 2.26
C LEU A 81 -2.23 -0.78 1.69
N ILE A 82 -2.82 -1.96 1.66
CA ILE A 82 -4.19 -2.18 1.23
C ILE A 82 -4.94 -2.86 2.36
N LYS A 83 -6.03 -2.24 2.82
CA LYS A 83 -6.89 -2.75 3.89
C LYS A 83 -8.26 -3.02 3.35
N ASP A 84 -8.71 -4.27 3.45
CA ASP A 84 -10.01 -4.70 2.94
C ASP A 84 -10.28 -4.14 1.54
N LEU A 85 -9.35 -4.43 0.62
CA LEU A 85 -9.29 -3.93 -0.76
C LEU A 85 -9.09 -2.42 -0.95
N THR A 86 -9.11 -1.60 0.08
CA THR A 86 -8.92 -0.15 -0.02
C THR A 86 -7.45 0.21 0.08
N ILE A 87 -6.92 0.98 -0.88
CA ILE A 87 -5.55 1.49 -0.81
C ILE A 87 -5.51 2.61 0.23
N VAL A 88 -4.77 2.42 1.32
CA VAL A 88 -4.79 3.38 2.45
C VAL A 88 -3.50 4.19 2.57
N GLU A 89 -2.37 3.65 2.14
CA GLU A 89 -1.07 4.28 2.33
C GLU A 89 -0.08 3.84 1.25
N CYS A 90 0.85 4.73 0.90
CA CYS A 90 2.02 4.43 0.12
C CYS A 90 3.21 5.18 0.72
N LYS A 91 4.28 4.46 1.04
CA LYS A 91 5.48 5.01 1.68
C LYS A 91 6.74 4.39 1.09
N LEU A 92 7.88 5.02 1.34
CA LEU A 92 9.17 4.46 0.96
C LEU A 92 9.43 3.14 1.67
N MET A 93 9.89 2.17 0.88
CA MET A 93 10.26 0.85 1.38
C MET A 93 11.50 0.95 2.25
N VAL A 94 11.42 0.35 3.43
CA VAL A 94 12.55 0.32 4.38
C VAL A 94 13.31 -1.00 4.32
N ASP A 95 12.58 -2.12 4.14
CA ASP A 95 13.17 -3.47 4.14
C ASP A 95 12.65 -4.31 2.96
N PRO A 96 13.43 -4.45 1.87
CA PRO A 96 13.04 -5.27 0.72
C PRO A 96 13.00 -6.76 1.04
N SER A 97 13.61 -7.21 2.14
CA SER A 97 13.66 -8.64 2.53
C SER A 97 12.28 -9.23 2.77
N LEU A 98 11.29 -8.39 3.12
CA LEU A 98 9.90 -8.78 3.35
C LEU A 98 9.24 -9.36 2.09
N TYR A 99 9.72 -9.00 0.90
CA TYR A 99 9.19 -9.48 -0.39
C TYR A 99 9.98 -10.66 -0.96
N LEU A 100 11.17 -10.97 -0.44
CA LEU A 100 12.02 -12.01 -1.03
C LEU A 100 11.53 -13.45 -0.76
N SER A 101 10.60 -13.65 0.18
CA SER A 101 10.23 -14.99 0.66
C SER A 101 8.81 -15.45 0.31
N VAL A 102 7.94 -14.58 -0.21
CA VAL A 102 6.50 -14.88 -0.37
C VAL A 102 5.96 -14.36 -1.71
N ASN A 103 5.11 -15.16 -2.37
CA ASN A 103 4.26 -14.78 -3.51
C ASN A 103 4.94 -14.00 -4.66
N GLN A 104 6.01 -14.57 -5.21
CA GLN A 104 6.83 -13.97 -6.28
C GLN A 104 7.35 -12.56 -5.96
N GLY A 105 7.36 -12.16 -4.68
CA GLY A 105 7.78 -10.84 -4.21
C GLY A 105 6.88 -9.69 -4.56
N CYS A 106 5.61 -9.94 -4.86
CA CYS A 106 4.65 -8.88 -5.19
C CYS A 106 3.93 -8.33 -3.94
N TYR A 107 3.59 -9.18 -2.97
CA TYR A 107 2.92 -8.76 -1.73
C TYR A 107 3.00 -9.83 -0.63
N TYR A 108 2.74 -9.43 0.61
CA TYR A 108 2.54 -10.32 1.75
C TYR A 108 1.33 -9.91 2.59
N PHE A 109 0.70 -10.89 3.24
CA PHE A 109 -0.40 -10.63 4.17
C PHE A 109 0.15 -10.09 5.48
N LEU A 110 -0.45 -9.01 5.98
CA LEU A 110 -0.14 -8.54 7.31
C LEU A 110 -0.78 -9.49 8.33
N PRO A 111 -0.06 -9.84 9.42
CA PRO A 111 -0.67 -10.58 10.51
C PRO A 111 -1.86 -9.76 11.01
N VAL A 112 -3.04 -10.37 11.00
CA VAL A 112 -4.24 -9.74 11.54
C VAL A 112 -3.96 -9.46 13.01
N GLY A 113 -3.69 -8.19 13.34
CA GLY A 113 -3.56 -7.78 14.73
C GLY A 113 -4.83 -8.19 15.47
N PRO A 114 -4.77 -8.46 16.79
CA PRO A 114 -5.97 -8.80 17.54
C PRO A 114 -6.98 -7.68 17.33
N LYS A 115 -8.10 -8.00 16.66
CA LYS A 115 -9.21 -7.07 16.47
C LYS A 115 -9.62 -6.59 17.85
N THR A 116 -9.24 -5.36 18.22
CA THR A 116 -9.72 -4.76 19.45
C THR A 116 -11.21 -4.56 19.23
N GLN A 117 -12.02 -5.42 19.84
CA GLN A 117 -13.47 -5.30 19.77
C GLN A 117 -13.87 -3.94 20.35
N PRO A 118 -14.64 -3.11 19.64
CA PRO A 118 -15.17 -1.89 20.20
C PRO A 118 -16.31 -2.26 21.14
N GLY A 119 -16.01 -2.47 22.43
CA GLY A 119 -17.06 -2.91 23.35
C GLY A 119 -16.60 -3.38 24.72
N GLN A 120 -15.78 -2.61 25.43
CA GLN A 120 -15.91 -2.54 26.89
C GLN A 120 -15.85 -1.08 27.30
N LEU A 121 -17.04 -0.46 27.32
CA LEU A 121 -17.31 0.69 28.17
C LEU A 121 -16.93 0.26 29.59
N ASN A 122 -15.90 0.88 30.15
CA ASN A 122 -15.60 0.78 31.57
C ASN A 122 -16.83 1.29 32.32
N GLU A 123 -17.62 0.37 32.88
CA GLU A 123 -18.58 0.68 33.91
C GLU A 123 -17.81 1.31 35.06
N ALA A 124 -18.02 2.61 35.28
CA ALA A 124 -17.54 3.29 36.47
C ALA A 124 -18.16 2.59 37.69
N PRO A 125 -17.38 2.09 38.67
CA PRO A 125 -17.97 1.67 39.92
C PRO A 125 -18.49 2.91 40.65
N GLY A 126 -19.80 3.07 40.62
CA GLY A 126 -20.52 3.99 41.47
C GLY A 126 -20.24 3.71 42.94
N SER A 127 -19.95 4.80 43.65
CA SER A 127 -20.45 5.14 44.98
C SER A 127 -20.94 3.98 45.86
N LYS A 128 -20.24 3.74 46.98
CA LYS A 128 -20.91 3.37 48.24
C LYS A 128 -20.20 4.02 49.44
N PHE A 129 -20.96 4.93 50.06
CA PHE A 129 -21.09 5.31 51.47
C PHE A 129 -19.84 5.52 52.33
#